data_AF-A0A928PTD5-F1
#
_entry.id   AF-A0A928PTD5-F1
#
_cell.length_a   1.000
_cell.length_b   1.000
_cell.length_c   1.000
_cell.angle_alpha   90.00
_cell.angle_beta   90.00
_cell.angle_gamma   90.00
#
_symmetry.space_group_name_H-M   'P 1'
#
loop_
_entity.id
_entity.type
_entity.pdbx_description
1 polymer ?
#
loop_
_entity_poly.entity_id
_entity_poly.type
_entity_poly.pdbx_seq_one_letter_code
_entity_poly.pdbx_strand_id
1 'polypeptide(L)'
;MDKTEMEKLMDKYRAEMLEFSKRNNISSYPMPSDDKRETELREALENEQVFERDRSDPLPNEPQTELQQEENDTEPEALPAQTTPINKNISSSGDETVDVARVLRDNCTRLGANATPEQRTRCRDINDFLEANTESGTLKVETFASDRAFGVGSSRVMIFLELPSGNVAVFDGLTDIDGVTDTVRLPAPPRSISQSPQTGDNPRLPYAVYSVYVEHPAYVRAVFTNVPVFSGVESVQPVRMVAKAAGLQEPEPIVVDETNRGTLRRQEV
;
A
#
# COMPACT_ATOMS: atom_id res chain seq x y z
N MET A 1 19.98 -27.55 -27.37
CA MET A 1 18.70 -28.21 -27.05
C MET A 1 18.16 -28.75 -28.36
N ASP A 2 18.02 -30.06 -28.48
CA ASP A 2 17.66 -30.71 -29.74
C ASP A 2 16.15 -30.52 -30.02
N LYS A 3 15.74 -30.39 -31.29
CA LYS A 3 14.34 -30.15 -31.68
C LYS A 3 13.42 -31.27 -31.16
N THR A 4 13.97 -32.48 -31.11
CA THR A 4 13.35 -33.69 -30.57
C THR A 4 13.11 -33.62 -29.05
N GLU A 5 13.96 -32.90 -28.31
CA GLU A 5 13.79 -32.71 -26.86
C GLU A 5 12.71 -31.69 -26.53
N MET A 6 12.61 -30.62 -27.33
CA MET A 6 11.53 -29.63 -27.23
C MET A 6 10.17 -30.27 -27.53
N GLU A 7 10.08 -31.15 -28.51
CA GLU A 7 8.85 -31.84 -28.86
C GLU A 7 8.40 -32.79 -27.73
N LYS A 8 9.33 -33.57 -27.16
CA LYS A 8 9.07 -34.40 -25.98
C LYS A 8 8.66 -33.58 -24.76
N LEU A 9 9.25 -32.41 -24.57
CA LEU A 9 8.91 -31.51 -23.47
C LEU A 9 7.49 -30.95 -23.63
N MET A 10 7.13 -30.54 -24.85
CA MET A 10 5.79 -30.03 -25.17
C MET A 10 4.72 -31.12 -25.03
N ASP A 11 5.00 -32.34 -25.44
CA ASP A 11 4.07 -33.47 -25.28
C ASP A 11 3.87 -33.85 -23.82
N LYS A 12 4.94 -33.81 -23.02
CA LYS A 12 4.86 -33.99 -21.57
C LYS A 12 3.99 -32.90 -20.94
N TYR A 13 4.18 -31.65 -21.34
CA TYR A 13 3.41 -30.51 -20.82
C TYR A 13 1.92 -30.60 -21.19
N ARG A 14 1.60 -31.04 -22.41
CA ARG A 14 0.21 -31.29 -22.83
C ARG A 14 -0.45 -32.39 -22.01
N ALA A 15 0.26 -33.48 -21.76
CA ALA A 15 -0.26 -34.58 -20.94
C ALA A 15 -0.53 -34.12 -19.50
N GLU A 16 0.36 -33.32 -18.92
CA GLU A 16 0.23 -32.79 -17.56
C GLU A 16 -0.94 -31.78 -17.44
N MET A 17 -1.15 -30.94 -18.45
CA MET A 17 -2.31 -30.04 -18.53
C MET A 17 -3.64 -30.79 -18.68
N LEU A 18 -3.65 -31.89 -19.44
CA LEU A 18 -4.82 -32.77 -19.57
C LEU A 18 -5.12 -33.55 -18.29
N GLU A 19 -4.10 -33.90 -17.50
CA GLU A 19 -4.32 -34.49 -16.18
C GLU A 19 -4.86 -33.49 -15.18
N PHE A 20 -4.38 -32.24 -15.23
CA PHE A 20 -4.89 -31.16 -14.40
C PHE A 20 -6.36 -30.88 -14.69
N SER A 21 -6.76 -30.87 -15.97
CA SER A 21 -8.17 -30.69 -16.36
C SER A 21 -9.07 -31.87 -16.01
N LYS A 22 -8.53 -33.10 -15.93
CA LYS A 22 -9.28 -34.27 -15.46
C LYS A 22 -9.46 -34.29 -13.94
N ARG A 23 -8.48 -33.79 -13.18
CA ARG A 23 -8.54 -33.71 -11.70
C ARG A 23 -9.44 -32.56 -11.21
N ASN A 24 -9.43 -31.44 -11.91
CA ASN A 24 -10.38 -30.36 -11.70
C ASN A 24 -11.58 -30.56 -12.63
N ASN A 25 -12.64 -31.23 -12.16
CA ASN A 25 -13.92 -31.31 -12.88
C ASN A 25 -14.59 -29.92 -12.93
N ILE A 26 -13.96 -28.98 -13.62
CA ILE A 26 -14.55 -27.72 -14.05
C ILE A 26 -15.38 -28.10 -15.27
N SER A 27 -16.69 -28.20 -15.04
CA SER A 27 -17.70 -28.20 -16.08
C SER A 27 -17.42 -27.06 -17.07
N SER A 28 -17.05 -27.45 -18.30
CA SER A 28 -17.18 -26.73 -19.56
C SER A 28 -17.24 -25.19 -19.52
N TYR A 29 -16.15 -24.53 -19.92
CA TYR A 29 -16.27 -23.33 -20.74
C TYR A 29 -16.07 -23.73 -22.21
N PRO A 30 -17.09 -23.61 -23.07
CA PRO A 30 -16.87 -23.78 -24.50
C PRO A 30 -16.01 -22.61 -24.99
N MET A 31 -14.84 -22.91 -25.53
CA MET A 31 -14.10 -21.95 -26.35
C MET A 31 -14.98 -21.63 -27.57
N PRO A 32 -15.37 -20.37 -27.82
CA PRO A 32 -16.02 -20.01 -29.07
C PRO A 32 -15.03 -20.25 -30.21
N SER A 33 -15.44 -21.03 -31.21
CA SER A 33 -14.71 -21.16 -32.48
C SER A 33 -14.62 -19.80 -33.17
N ASP A 34 -13.49 -19.53 -33.82
CA ASP A 34 -13.15 -18.25 -34.47
C ASP A 34 -14.25 -17.70 -35.42
N ASP A 35 -15.11 -18.58 -35.96
CA ASP A 35 -16.25 -18.23 -36.83
C ASP A 35 -17.33 -17.34 -36.18
N LYS A 36 -17.52 -17.42 -34.85
CA LYS A 36 -18.58 -16.64 -34.16
C LYS A 36 -18.19 -15.16 -33.98
N ARG A 37 -16.89 -14.92 -33.84
CA ARG A 37 -16.34 -13.58 -33.57
C ARG A 37 -16.51 -12.66 -34.77
N GLU A 38 -16.40 -13.21 -35.97
CA GLU A 38 -16.58 -12.47 -37.23
C GLU A 38 -18.05 -12.17 -37.54
N THR A 39 -18.98 -12.99 -37.01
CA THR A 39 -20.42 -12.79 -37.17
C THR A 39 -20.96 -11.71 -36.22
N GLU A 40 -20.53 -11.73 -34.95
CA GLU A 40 -20.92 -10.71 -33.95
C GLU A 40 -20.34 -9.32 -34.26
N LEU A 41 -19.14 -9.25 -34.86
CA LEU A 41 -18.55 -8.00 -35.36
C LEU A 41 -19.33 -7.41 -36.54
N ARG A 42 -19.96 -8.24 -37.38
CA ARG A 42 -20.81 -7.77 -38.50
C ARG A 42 -22.18 -7.30 -38.02
N GLU A 43 -22.82 -8.00 -37.08
CA GLU A 43 -24.09 -7.56 -36.49
C GLU A 43 -23.97 -6.26 -35.67
N ALA A 44 -22.81 -6.03 -35.02
CA ALA A 44 -22.55 -4.79 -34.30
C ALA A 44 -22.34 -3.57 -35.22
N LEU A 45 -21.86 -3.78 -36.44
CA LEU A 45 -21.68 -2.73 -37.44
C LEU A 45 -22.96 -2.42 -38.23
N GLU A 46 -23.93 -3.33 -38.27
CA GLU A 46 -25.20 -3.15 -38.97
C GLU A 46 -26.27 -2.41 -38.13
N ASN A 47 -26.06 -2.30 -36.80
CA ASN A 47 -26.99 -1.69 -35.85
C ASN A 47 -26.59 -0.26 -35.39
N GLU A 48 -25.87 0.51 -36.22
CA GLU A 48 -25.72 1.96 -36.00
C GLU A 48 -27.06 2.68 -36.19
N GLN A 49 -27.94 2.61 -35.17
CA GLN A 49 -29.01 3.58 -35.01
C GLN A 49 -28.38 4.90 -34.54
N VAL A 50 -28.31 5.82 -35.50
CA VAL A 50 -28.04 7.24 -35.33
C VAL A 50 -28.96 7.81 -34.24
N PHE A 51 -28.44 8.03 -33.04
CA PHE A 51 -29.05 8.94 -32.08
C PHE A 51 -28.57 10.35 -32.38
N GLU A 52 -29.32 11.06 -33.23
CA GLU A 52 -29.27 12.53 -33.24
C GLU A 52 -29.64 13.03 -31.84
N ARG A 53 -28.74 13.82 -31.23
CA ARG A 53 -29.02 14.49 -29.96
C ARG A 53 -29.92 15.70 -30.25
N ASP A 54 -31.24 15.54 -30.08
CA ASP A 54 -32.16 16.69 -30.00
C ASP A 54 -31.84 17.51 -28.73
N ARG A 55 -31.64 18.81 -28.90
CA ARG A 55 -31.05 19.75 -27.93
C ARG A 55 -32.10 20.42 -27.02
N SER A 56 -33.21 19.73 -26.75
CA SER A 56 -34.45 20.37 -26.31
C SER A 56 -35.07 19.80 -25.04
N ASP A 57 -34.31 19.22 -24.10
CA ASP A 57 -34.83 18.81 -22.79
C ASP A 57 -34.15 19.57 -21.63
N PRO A 58 -34.91 20.15 -20.69
CA PRO A 58 -34.37 20.91 -19.56
C PRO A 58 -33.86 19.99 -18.43
N LEU A 59 -32.75 20.41 -17.81
CA LEU A 59 -32.13 19.73 -16.66
C LEU A 59 -33.07 19.69 -15.43
N PRO A 60 -33.13 18.58 -14.66
CA PRO A 60 -33.90 18.52 -13.42
C PRO A 60 -33.29 19.45 -12.35
N ASN A 61 -34.15 20.20 -11.65
CA ASN A 61 -33.77 21.11 -10.57
C ASN A 61 -33.20 20.35 -9.35
N GLU A 62 -32.04 20.77 -8.86
CA GLU A 62 -31.45 20.34 -7.58
C GLU A 62 -32.24 20.92 -6.39
N PRO A 63 -32.64 20.12 -5.38
CA PRO A 63 -33.12 20.67 -4.12
C PRO A 63 -31.96 21.23 -3.29
N GLN A 64 -31.97 22.55 -3.06
CA GLN A 64 -31.11 23.22 -2.09
C GLN A 64 -31.54 22.78 -0.68
N THR A 65 -30.62 22.22 0.12
CA THR A 65 -30.84 22.02 1.56
C THR A 65 -29.92 22.95 2.34
N GLU A 66 -30.55 23.83 3.11
CA GLU A 66 -29.94 24.86 3.95
C GLU A 66 -29.05 24.26 5.06
N LEU A 67 -27.95 24.96 5.32
CA LEU A 67 -27.09 24.80 6.49
C LEU A 67 -27.87 25.11 7.77
N GLN A 68 -27.97 24.16 8.70
CA GLN A 68 -28.24 24.45 10.10
C GLN A 68 -27.17 23.77 10.96
N GLN A 69 -26.45 24.60 11.71
CA GLN A 69 -25.49 24.23 12.74
C GLN A 69 -26.26 23.80 14.00
N GLU A 70 -25.92 22.64 14.57
CA GLU A 70 -26.14 22.38 15.99
C GLU A 70 -24.84 21.79 16.57
N GLU A 71 -24.14 22.62 17.35
CA GLU A 71 -23.22 22.17 18.39
C GLU A 71 -24.02 21.50 19.50
N ASN A 72 -23.66 20.27 19.89
CA ASN A 72 -23.65 19.95 21.31
C ASN A 72 -22.74 18.75 21.62
N ASP A 73 -22.01 18.91 22.72
CA ASP A 73 -20.94 18.07 23.24
C ASP A 73 -21.40 16.66 23.67
N THR A 74 -20.63 15.63 23.30
CA THR A 74 -20.46 14.43 24.15
C THR A 74 -19.09 13.81 23.88
N GLU A 75 -18.24 13.90 24.89
CA GLU A 75 -16.93 13.28 25.04
C GLU A 75 -17.02 11.73 25.04
N PRO A 76 -16.21 11.02 24.24
CA PRO A 76 -15.88 9.64 24.52
C PRO A 76 -14.46 9.52 25.08
N GLU A 77 -14.45 8.97 26.27
CA GLU A 77 -13.38 8.47 27.13
C GLU A 77 -12.25 7.71 26.37
N ALA A 78 -11.03 8.22 26.52
CA ALA A 78 -9.69 7.60 26.50
C ALA A 78 -9.40 6.32 25.67
N LEU A 79 -8.59 6.49 24.60
CA LEU A 79 -7.64 5.48 24.10
C LEU A 79 -6.35 5.49 24.95
N PRO A 80 -5.71 4.33 25.22
CA PRO A 80 -4.44 4.29 25.95
C PRO A 80 -3.23 4.58 25.05
N ALA A 81 -2.21 5.17 25.69
CA ALA A 81 -0.82 5.35 25.27
C ALA A 81 -0.50 6.46 24.24
N GLN A 82 0.09 7.51 24.81
CA GLN A 82 0.71 8.66 24.17
C GLN A 82 1.86 8.24 23.25
N THR A 83 1.69 8.34 21.94
CA THR A 83 2.79 8.58 21.01
C THR A 83 2.71 10.03 20.54
N THR A 84 3.62 10.87 21.02
CA THR A 84 3.81 12.21 20.48
C THR A 84 4.23 12.08 19.01
N PRO A 85 3.49 12.68 18.06
CA PRO A 85 3.98 12.77 16.69
C PRO A 85 5.28 13.58 16.69
N ILE A 86 6.28 13.10 15.94
CA ILE A 86 7.43 13.93 15.58
C ILE A 86 6.87 15.15 14.85
N ASN A 87 7.22 16.35 15.33
CA ASN A 87 6.62 17.65 14.98
C ASN A 87 6.17 17.80 13.50
N LYS A 88 4.99 18.39 13.32
CA LYS A 88 4.34 18.90 12.09
C LYS A 88 5.14 19.96 11.28
N ASN A 89 6.45 20.04 11.42
CA ASN A 89 7.29 20.99 10.66
C ASN A 89 8.04 20.28 9.52
N ILE A 90 7.31 19.52 8.71
CA ILE A 90 7.71 19.28 7.31
C ILE A 90 6.75 20.14 6.50
N SER A 91 7.02 21.45 6.50
CA SER A 91 6.27 22.40 5.71
C SER A 91 6.65 22.21 4.26
N SER A 92 5.65 21.79 3.48
CA SER A 92 5.66 21.65 2.03
C SER A 92 6.19 22.90 1.33
N SER A 93 7.31 22.76 0.63
CA SER A 93 7.65 23.60 -0.51
C SER A 93 8.60 22.87 -1.46
N GLY A 94 8.04 22.19 -2.46
CA GLY A 94 8.69 21.81 -3.71
C GLY A 94 9.66 20.62 -3.66
N ASP A 95 9.23 19.47 -4.19
CA ASP A 95 10.11 18.38 -4.63
C ASP A 95 11.18 17.93 -3.60
N GLU A 96 10.82 17.84 -2.32
CA GLU A 96 11.74 17.43 -1.27
C GLU A 96 11.49 15.99 -0.86
N THR A 97 12.30 15.07 -1.38
CA THR A 97 12.41 13.72 -0.82
C THR A 97 12.75 13.83 0.67
N VAL A 98 11.89 13.32 1.54
CA VAL A 98 12.11 13.35 2.99
C VAL A 98 13.21 12.36 3.35
N ASP A 99 14.38 12.84 3.78
CA ASP A 99 15.48 12.00 4.27
C ASP A 99 15.33 11.68 5.76
N VAL A 100 14.73 10.52 6.04
CA VAL A 100 14.39 10.08 7.40
C VAL A 100 15.63 9.89 8.27
N ALA A 101 16.75 9.42 7.71
CA ALA A 101 17.99 9.20 8.46
C ALA A 101 18.48 10.50 9.12
N ARG A 102 18.43 11.59 8.34
CA ARG A 102 18.83 12.93 8.81
C ARG A 102 17.89 13.44 9.89
N VAL A 103 16.59 13.35 9.66
CA VAL A 103 15.56 13.82 10.62
C VAL A 103 15.69 13.12 11.97
N LEU A 104 15.87 11.79 11.97
CA LEU A 104 16.03 11.02 13.19
C LEU A 104 17.29 11.43 13.98
N ARG A 105 18.43 11.61 13.28
CA ARG A 105 19.69 12.04 13.90
C ARG A 105 19.58 13.45 14.49
N ASP A 106 18.98 14.38 13.75
CA ASP A 106 18.81 15.76 14.18
C ASP A 106 17.94 15.85 15.44
N ASN A 107 16.85 15.06 15.50
CA ASN A 107 15.98 14.99 16.66
C ASN A 107 16.72 14.51 17.91
N CYS A 108 17.56 13.47 17.77
CA CYS A 108 18.36 12.98 18.88
C CYS A 108 19.47 13.94 19.31
N THR A 109 20.06 14.69 18.37
CA THR A 109 21.09 15.69 18.68
C THR A 109 20.53 16.89 19.44
N ARG A 110 19.26 17.24 19.20
CA ARG A 110 18.57 18.36 19.87
C ARG A 110 18.16 18.03 21.31
N LEU A 111 18.20 16.77 21.72
CA LEU A 111 17.94 16.38 23.10
C LEU A 111 19.08 16.87 24.00
N GLY A 112 18.80 17.88 24.82
CA GLY A 112 19.74 18.40 25.80
C GLY A 112 19.89 17.51 27.03
N ALA A 113 20.63 18.00 28.02
CA ALA A 113 20.87 17.31 29.29
C ALA A 113 19.58 16.91 30.05
N ASN A 114 18.46 17.60 29.80
CA ASN A 114 17.17 17.38 30.45
C ASN A 114 16.32 16.27 29.81
N ALA A 115 16.84 15.52 28.83
CA ALA A 115 16.12 14.40 28.23
C ALA A 115 15.75 13.33 29.26
N THR A 116 14.52 12.82 29.19
CA THR A 116 14.06 11.74 30.09
C THR A 116 14.82 10.43 29.81
N PRO A 117 14.84 9.48 30.76
CA PRO A 117 15.45 8.17 30.53
C PRO A 117 14.89 7.47 29.28
N GLU A 118 13.58 7.57 29.04
CA GLU A 118 12.92 6.97 27.87
C GLU A 118 13.39 7.61 26.56
N GLN A 119 13.53 8.94 26.52
CA GLN A 119 14.04 9.66 25.35
C GLN A 119 15.50 9.27 25.04
N ARG A 120 16.33 9.08 26.06
CA ARG A 120 17.72 8.64 25.88
C ARG A 120 17.80 7.21 25.35
N THR A 121 17.01 6.30 25.89
CA THR A 121 16.91 4.91 25.39
C THR A 121 16.45 4.90 23.94
N ARG A 122 15.41 5.68 23.62
CA ARG A 122 14.92 5.80 22.24
C ARG A 122 15.98 6.30 21.26
N CYS A 123 16.76 7.29 21.66
CA CYS A 123 17.84 7.78 20.79
C CYS A 123 19.01 6.82 20.65
N ARG A 124 19.29 5.99 21.67
CA ARG A 124 20.23 4.88 21.53
C ARG A 124 19.73 3.88 20.48
N ASP A 125 18.49 3.42 20.58
CA ASP A 125 17.92 2.46 19.62
C ASP A 125 17.88 3.03 18.19
N ILE A 126 17.55 4.32 18.05
CA ILE A 126 17.61 5.02 16.76
C ILE A 126 19.04 5.01 16.21
N ASN A 127 20.05 5.32 17.03
CA ASN A 127 21.44 5.34 16.58
C ASN A 127 21.91 3.93 16.19
N ASP A 128 21.62 2.91 17.02
CA ASP A 128 21.94 1.51 16.74
C ASP A 128 21.28 1.07 15.42
N PHE A 129 20.03 1.46 15.19
CA PHE A 129 19.33 1.22 13.92
C PHE A 129 20.01 1.93 12.73
N LEU A 130 20.37 3.21 12.85
CA LEU A 130 21.00 3.96 11.76
C LEU A 130 22.41 3.46 11.44
N GLU A 131 23.18 3.02 12.44
CA GLU A 131 24.48 2.34 12.24
C GLU A 131 24.30 1.00 11.52
N ALA A 132 23.19 0.31 11.79
CA ALA A 132 22.83 -0.90 11.07
C ALA A 132 22.25 -0.65 9.66
N ASN A 133 21.85 0.58 9.34
CA ASN A 133 21.16 0.92 8.10
C ASN A 133 21.80 2.16 7.46
N THR A 134 23.04 1.98 7.00
CA THR A 134 23.89 3.09 6.51
C THR A 134 23.56 3.56 5.09
N GLU A 135 22.79 2.76 4.34
CA GLU A 135 22.31 3.14 3.00
C GLU A 135 20.82 3.49 3.07
N SER A 136 20.18 3.71 1.92
CA SER A 136 18.77 4.10 1.89
C SER A 136 18.02 3.51 0.70
N GLY A 137 16.78 3.13 0.95
CA GLY A 137 15.78 2.85 -0.08
C GLY A 137 14.78 4.00 -0.18
N THR A 138 13.88 3.91 -1.15
CA THR A 138 12.72 4.81 -1.24
C THR A 138 11.43 4.03 -1.11
N LEU A 139 10.45 4.61 -0.42
CA LEU A 139 9.11 4.08 -0.27
C LEU A 139 8.10 5.13 -0.74
N LYS A 140 7.19 4.68 -1.59
CA LYS A 140 6.05 5.45 -2.10
C LYS A 140 4.78 4.67 -1.83
N VAL A 141 3.74 5.33 -1.33
CA VAL A 141 2.45 4.68 -1.06
C VAL A 141 1.47 5.12 -2.15
N GLU A 142 0.77 4.14 -2.72
CA GLU A 142 -0.25 4.35 -3.76
C GLU A 142 -1.59 3.83 -3.27
N THR A 143 -2.52 4.73 -2.98
CA THR A 143 -3.88 4.42 -2.55
C THR A 143 -4.82 4.41 -3.75
N PHE A 144 -5.61 3.36 -3.88
CA PHE A 144 -6.55 3.23 -4.99
C PHE A 144 -7.85 2.53 -4.59
N ALA A 145 -8.90 2.82 -5.34
CA ALA A 145 -10.19 2.15 -5.27
C ALA A 145 -10.51 1.45 -6.61
N SER A 146 -11.56 0.63 -6.60
CA SER A 146 -12.11 -0.02 -7.81
C SER A 146 -11.04 -0.71 -8.69
N ASP A 147 -10.23 -1.57 -8.07
CA ASP A 147 -9.18 -2.34 -8.75
C ASP A 147 -8.14 -1.50 -9.50
N ARG A 148 -7.65 -0.42 -8.86
CA ARG A 148 -6.67 0.54 -9.40
C ARG A 148 -7.22 1.47 -10.49
N ALA A 149 -8.53 1.50 -10.70
CA ALA A 149 -9.13 2.44 -11.66
C ALA A 149 -9.05 3.90 -11.21
N PHE A 150 -9.04 4.17 -9.90
CA PHE A 150 -9.03 5.52 -9.35
C PHE A 150 -8.05 5.64 -8.18
N GLY A 151 -7.20 6.67 -8.23
CA GLY A 151 -6.40 7.12 -7.10
C GLY A 151 -7.29 7.69 -5.99
N VAL A 152 -6.92 7.45 -4.73
CA VAL A 152 -7.64 8.00 -3.57
C VAL A 152 -6.82 9.09 -2.91
N GLY A 153 -7.02 10.32 -3.36
CA GLY A 153 -6.33 11.49 -2.81
C GLY A 153 -6.76 11.85 -1.39
N SER A 154 -5.97 12.71 -0.75
CA SER A 154 -6.16 13.16 0.64
C SER A 154 -6.22 12.03 1.66
N SER A 155 -5.64 10.87 1.36
CA SER A 155 -5.44 9.80 2.33
C SER A 155 -4.23 10.13 3.19
N ARG A 156 -4.39 10.14 4.52
CA ARG A 156 -3.27 10.33 5.45
C ARG A 156 -2.47 9.06 5.53
N VAL A 157 -1.18 9.16 5.23
CA VAL A 157 -0.21 8.07 5.25
C VAL A 157 0.81 8.33 6.33
N MET A 158 0.94 7.38 7.24
CA MET A 158 1.90 7.41 8.34
C MET A 158 2.81 6.19 8.23
N ILE A 159 4.12 6.41 8.22
CA ILE A 159 5.13 5.34 8.19
C ILE A 159 5.79 5.29 9.56
N PHE A 160 5.88 4.09 10.12
CA PHE A 160 6.47 3.82 11.42
C PHE A 160 7.69 2.93 11.30
N LEU A 161 8.71 3.29 12.06
CA LEU A 161 9.86 2.44 12.37
C LEU A 161 9.62 1.77 13.72
N GLU A 162 9.68 0.45 13.75
CA GLU A 162 9.54 -0.34 14.97
C GLU A 162 10.91 -0.48 15.65
N LEU A 163 11.01 0.00 16.90
CA LEU A 163 12.22 -0.09 17.72
C LEU A 163 11.91 -0.78 19.06
N PRO A 164 12.92 -1.34 19.75
CA PRO A 164 12.73 -1.92 21.08
C PRO A 164 12.13 -0.95 22.11
N SER A 165 12.47 0.34 22.03
CA SER A 165 11.89 1.44 22.82
C SER A 165 10.51 1.91 22.37
N GLY A 166 9.93 1.30 21.33
CA GLY A 166 8.61 1.61 20.79
C GLY A 166 8.64 2.30 19.43
N ASN A 167 7.46 2.41 18.82
CA ASN A 167 7.32 2.85 17.43
C ASN A 167 7.65 4.34 17.25
N VAL A 168 8.29 4.65 16.13
CA VAL A 168 8.66 6.00 15.71
C VAL A 168 7.97 6.35 14.41
N ALA A 169 7.08 7.35 14.42
CA ALA A 169 6.53 7.91 13.19
C ALA A 169 7.64 8.64 12.42
N VAL A 170 8.04 8.10 11.27
CA VAL A 170 9.10 8.65 10.42
C VAL A 170 8.59 9.47 9.24
N PHE A 171 7.30 9.31 8.92
CA PHE A 171 6.60 10.07 7.90
C PHE A 171 5.13 10.25 8.30
N ASP A 172 4.56 11.40 7.96
CA ASP A 172 3.15 11.74 8.09
C ASP A 172 2.81 12.71 6.96
N GLY A 173 2.06 12.25 5.97
CA GLY A 173 1.76 13.00 4.76
C GLY A 173 0.41 12.64 4.16
N LEU A 174 0.01 13.33 3.10
CA LEU A 174 -1.23 13.09 2.38
C LEU A 174 -0.92 12.58 0.96
N THR A 175 -1.80 11.75 0.42
CA THR A 175 -1.77 11.42 -1.01
C THR A 175 -2.32 12.58 -1.86
N ASP A 176 -1.75 12.74 -3.06
CA ASP A 176 -2.22 13.67 -4.07
C ASP A 176 -3.48 13.17 -4.80
N ILE A 177 -3.93 13.88 -5.83
CA ILE A 177 -5.15 13.53 -6.60
C ILE A 177 -5.05 12.15 -7.29
N ASP A 178 -3.84 11.70 -7.59
CA ASP A 178 -3.58 10.41 -8.24
C ASP A 178 -3.46 9.28 -7.20
N GLY A 179 -3.63 9.60 -5.91
CA GLY A 179 -3.53 8.65 -4.81
C GLY A 179 -2.09 8.34 -4.42
N VAL A 180 -1.13 9.19 -4.76
CA VAL A 180 0.29 8.93 -4.57
C VAL A 180 0.85 9.84 -3.48
N THR A 181 1.69 9.30 -2.60
CA THR A 181 2.44 10.13 -1.63
C THR A 181 3.74 10.66 -2.24
N ASP A 182 4.29 11.71 -1.61
CA ASP A 182 5.70 12.08 -1.81
C ASP A 182 6.62 10.87 -1.58
N THR A 183 7.78 10.89 -2.26
CA THR A 183 8.78 9.83 -2.11
C THR A 183 9.55 10.01 -0.81
N VAL A 184 9.51 8.98 0.04
CA VAL A 184 10.19 8.98 1.34
C VAL A 184 11.48 8.18 1.25
N ARG A 185 12.61 8.79 1.63
CA ARG A 185 13.90 8.10 1.69
C ARG A 185 14.13 7.52 3.08
N LEU A 186 14.19 6.20 3.16
CA LEU A 186 14.22 5.44 4.41
C LEU A 186 15.57 4.72 4.58
N PRO A 187 16.17 4.72 5.79
CA PRO A 187 17.36 3.93 6.07
C PRO A 187 17.17 2.46 5.73
N ALA A 188 18.15 1.85 5.07
CA ALA A 188 18.14 0.44 4.74
C ALA A 188 19.53 -0.18 4.96
N PRO A 189 19.61 -1.52 5.14
CA PRO A 189 20.88 -2.20 5.20
C PRO A 189 21.65 -2.01 3.89
N PRO A 190 23.00 -2.02 3.93
CA PRO A 190 23.82 -1.98 2.73
C PRO A 190 23.40 -3.00 1.68
N ARG A 191 23.38 -2.57 0.40
CA ARG A 191 23.00 -3.42 -0.75
C ARG A 191 23.83 -4.70 -0.85
N SER A 192 25.07 -4.67 -0.37
CA SER A 192 25.97 -5.83 -0.33
C SER A 192 25.38 -7.01 0.45
N ILE A 193 24.57 -6.76 1.48
CA ILE A 193 23.91 -7.80 2.28
C ILE A 193 22.84 -8.52 1.45
N SER A 194 22.13 -7.80 0.57
CA SER A 194 21.16 -8.42 -0.35
C SER A 194 21.81 -9.24 -1.46
N GLN A 195 23.06 -8.93 -1.82
CA GLN A 195 23.82 -9.63 -2.87
C GLN A 195 24.55 -10.87 -2.35
N SER A 196 24.73 -11.01 -1.04
CA SER A 196 25.43 -12.12 -0.41
C SER A 196 24.61 -12.64 0.77
N PRO A 197 23.75 -13.66 0.55
CA PRO A 197 22.97 -14.27 1.61
C PRO A 197 23.91 -14.74 2.73
N GLN A 198 23.80 -14.13 3.91
CA GLN A 198 24.60 -14.57 5.04
C GLN A 198 24.07 -15.92 5.53
N THR A 199 24.97 -16.90 5.61
CA THR A 199 24.68 -18.22 6.18
C THR A 199 25.35 -18.26 7.56
N GLY A 200 24.57 -18.43 8.64
CA GLY A 200 25.06 -18.43 10.02
C GLY A 200 23.92 -18.30 11.04
N ASP A 201 24.26 -18.33 12.33
CA ASP A 201 23.26 -18.37 13.42
C ASP A 201 22.47 -17.06 13.58
N ASN A 202 23.00 -15.93 13.07
CA ASN A 202 22.37 -14.61 13.10
C ASN A 202 22.44 -13.92 11.72
N PRO A 203 21.68 -14.39 10.72
CA PRO A 203 21.70 -13.79 9.39
C PRO A 203 21.12 -12.37 9.45
N ARG A 204 21.87 -11.39 8.92
CA ARG A 204 21.38 -10.02 8.82
C ARG A 204 20.34 -9.94 7.71
N LEU A 205 19.18 -9.34 8.00
CA LEU A 205 18.14 -9.13 7.00
C LEU A 205 18.66 -8.22 5.87
N PRO A 206 18.38 -8.55 4.60
CA PRO A 206 18.82 -7.76 3.45
C PRO A 206 17.94 -6.54 3.19
N TYR A 207 17.01 -6.22 4.10
CA TYR A 207 16.07 -5.10 4.04
C TYR A 207 15.77 -4.59 5.44
N ALA A 208 15.35 -3.33 5.53
CA ALA A 208 14.73 -2.75 6.72
C ALA A 208 13.22 -2.99 6.68
N VAL A 209 12.59 -2.97 7.85
CA VAL A 209 11.17 -3.26 8.00
C VAL A 209 10.45 -2.05 8.59
N TYR A 210 9.31 -1.70 7.98
CA TYR A 210 8.46 -0.58 8.37
C TYR A 210 7.00 -0.99 8.45
N SER A 211 6.21 -0.19 9.16
CA SER A 211 4.76 -0.32 9.21
C SER A 211 4.09 0.91 8.60
N VAL A 212 3.10 0.71 7.74
CA VAL A 212 2.41 1.78 7.00
C VAL A 212 0.95 1.81 7.40
N TYR A 213 0.48 2.97 7.83
CA TYR A 213 -0.89 3.20 8.27
C TYR A 213 -1.51 4.20 7.30
N VAL A 214 -2.69 3.87 6.79
CA VAL A 214 -3.43 4.70 5.84
C VAL A 214 -4.83 4.95 6.36
N GLU A 215 -5.20 6.22 6.43
CA GLU A 215 -6.49 6.67 6.92
C GLU A 215 -7.15 7.61 5.90
N HIS A 216 -8.46 7.45 5.72
CA HIS A 216 -9.28 8.39 4.94
C HIS A 216 -10.70 8.40 5.51
N PRO A 217 -11.37 9.56 5.62
CA PRO A 217 -12.71 9.64 6.22
C PRO A 217 -13.74 8.67 5.61
N ALA A 218 -13.74 8.55 4.28
CA ALA A 218 -14.67 7.70 3.53
C ALA A 218 -14.25 6.22 3.37
N TYR A 219 -13.05 5.80 3.82
CA TYR A 219 -12.55 4.43 3.62
C TYR A 219 -12.11 3.79 4.93
N VAL A 220 -12.19 2.46 4.99
CA VAL A 220 -11.68 1.66 6.12
C VAL A 220 -10.18 1.90 6.27
N ARG A 221 -9.71 2.05 7.52
CA ARG A 221 -8.29 2.21 7.82
C ARG A 221 -7.52 0.97 7.37
N ALA A 222 -6.35 1.15 6.78
CA ALA A 222 -5.49 0.06 6.34
C ALA A 222 -4.15 0.13 7.06
N VAL A 223 -3.66 -1.02 7.53
CA VAL A 223 -2.40 -1.16 8.25
C VAL A 223 -1.59 -2.26 7.59
N PHE A 224 -0.39 -1.92 7.14
CA PHE A 224 0.56 -2.85 6.54
C PHE A 224 1.74 -2.99 7.49
N THR A 225 1.94 -4.17 8.04
CA THR A 225 3.10 -4.48 8.86
C THR A 225 4.14 -5.21 8.01
N ASN A 226 5.38 -5.12 8.46
CA ASN A 226 6.52 -5.79 7.84
C ASN A 226 6.88 -5.36 6.42
N VAL A 227 6.59 -4.12 6.02
CA VAL A 227 6.89 -3.58 4.69
C VAL A 227 8.41 -3.52 4.49
N PRO A 228 8.98 -4.28 3.54
CA PRO A 228 10.42 -4.36 3.34
C PRO A 228 10.93 -3.19 2.49
N VAL A 229 12.03 -2.56 2.92
CA VAL A 229 12.72 -1.51 2.17
C VAL A 229 14.16 -1.93 1.89
N PHE A 230 14.54 -1.91 0.61
CA PHE A 230 15.87 -2.30 0.13
C PHE A 230 16.69 -1.08 -0.29
N SER A 231 18.00 -1.14 -0.06
CA SER A 231 18.90 -0.08 -0.50
C SER A 231 18.89 0.12 -2.02
N GLY A 232 18.75 1.38 -2.45
CA GLY A 232 18.79 1.79 -3.85
C GLY A 232 17.63 1.25 -4.69
N VAL A 233 16.51 0.89 -4.07
CA VAL A 233 15.28 0.42 -4.72
C VAL A 233 14.13 1.35 -4.36
N GLU A 234 13.36 1.74 -5.39
CA GLU A 234 12.05 2.37 -5.19
C GLU A 234 11.01 1.29 -4.94
N SER A 235 10.52 1.25 -3.70
CA SER A 235 9.46 0.35 -3.27
C SER A 235 8.15 1.09 -3.35
N VAL A 236 7.18 0.51 -4.06
CA VAL A 236 5.82 1.02 -4.14
C VAL A 236 4.94 0.13 -3.29
N GLN A 237 4.28 0.70 -2.27
CA GLN A 237 3.31 0.02 -1.43
C GLN A 237 1.89 0.31 -1.94
N PRO A 238 1.27 -0.63 -2.67
CA PRO A 238 -0.11 -0.49 -3.11
C PRO A 238 -1.08 -0.70 -1.96
N VAL A 239 -2.06 0.19 -1.85
CA VAL A 239 -3.10 0.17 -0.82
C VAL A 239 -4.48 0.20 -1.48
N ARG A 240 -5.17 -0.94 -1.42
CA ARG A 240 -6.56 -1.04 -1.86
C ARG A 240 -7.48 -0.48 -0.79
N MET A 241 -8.12 0.65 -1.07
CA MET A 241 -9.04 1.31 -0.17
C MET A 241 -10.45 0.69 -0.30
N VAL A 242 -11.07 0.37 0.84
CA VAL A 242 -12.43 -0.19 0.91
C VAL A 242 -13.36 0.87 1.50
N ALA A 243 -14.44 1.21 0.80
CA ALA A 243 -15.34 2.28 1.24
C ALA A 243 -16.05 1.91 2.55
N LYS A 244 -16.23 2.88 3.44
CA LYS A 244 -17.06 2.69 4.64
C LYS A 244 -18.54 2.59 4.24
N ALA A 245 -19.27 1.69 4.87
CA ALA A 245 -20.73 1.67 4.76
C ALA A 245 -21.32 2.81 5.59
N ALA A 246 -22.32 3.52 5.05
CA ALA A 246 -22.98 4.62 5.75
C ALA A 246 -23.73 4.11 6.99
N GLY A 247 -23.52 4.75 8.15
CA GLY A 247 -24.33 4.57 9.35
C GLY A 247 -23.97 3.39 10.27
N LEU A 248 -22.83 2.73 10.07
CA LEU A 248 -22.35 1.65 10.96
C LEU A 248 -21.15 2.09 11.81
N GLN A 249 -20.94 1.38 12.93
CA GLN A 249 -19.74 1.47 13.76
C GLN A 249 -18.48 1.47 12.89
N GLU A 250 -17.45 2.22 13.28
CA GLU A 250 -16.23 2.29 12.47
C GLU A 250 -15.68 0.88 12.24
N PRO A 251 -15.52 0.44 10.98
CA PRO A 251 -15.10 -0.91 10.68
C PRO A 251 -13.68 -1.17 11.19
N GLU A 252 -13.44 -2.42 11.62
CA GLU A 252 -12.10 -2.89 11.98
C GLU A 252 -11.10 -2.60 10.85
N PRO A 253 -9.86 -2.21 11.19
CA PRO A 253 -8.86 -1.91 10.18
C PRO A 253 -8.48 -3.15 9.38
N ILE A 254 -8.20 -2.95 8.10
CA ILE A 254 -7.62 -3.98 7.24
C ILE A 254 -6.14 -4.11 7.59
N VAL A 255 -5.76 -5.20 8.24
CA VAL A 255 -4.36 -5.46 8.62
C VAL A 255 -3.74 -6.48 7.66
N VAL A 256 -2.61 -6.11 7.05
CA VAL A 256 -1.86 -6.94 6.10
C VAL A 256 -0.44 -7.10 6.60
N ASP A 257 0.01 -8.35 6.76
CA ASP A 257 1.41 -8.66 7.04
C ASP A 257 2.13 -8.98 5.72
N GLU A 258 3.07 -8.12 5.34
CA GLU A 258 3.81 -8.22 4.08
C GLU A 258 4.75 -9.44 4.03
N THR A 259 5.15 -10.01 5.17
CA THR A 259 5.92 -11.27 5.16
C THR A 259 5.10 -12.45 4.63
N ASN A 260 3.77 -12.37 4.78
CA ASN A 260 2.84 -13.47 4.51
C ASN A 260 2.10 -13.34 3.17
N ARG A 261 2.44 -12.35 2.32
CA ARG A 261 1.80 -12.18 1.00
C ARG A 261 1.95 -13.38 0.06
N GLY A 262 2.87 -14.31 0.33
CA GLY A 262 2.99 -15.59 -0.37
C GLY A 262 1.97 -16.67 0.04
N THR A 263 1.23 -16.46 1.11
CA THR A 263 0.23 -17.40 1.65
C THR A 263 -1.11 -16.70 1.83
N LEU A 264 -1.81 -16.44 0.72
CA LEU A 264 -3.24 -16.19 0.76
C LEU A 264 -3.94 -17.49 1.22
N ARG A 265 -4.04 -17.68 2.54
CA ARG A 265 -5.04 -18.59 3.10
C ARG A 265 -6.39 -17.95 2.78
N ARG A 266 -7.08 -18.56 1.82
CA ARG A 266 -8.52 -18.44 1.61
C ARG A 266 -9.18 -18.59 2.98
N GLN A 267 -9.59 -17.49 3.60
CA GLN A 267 -10.57 -17.56 4.66
C GLN A 267 -11.90 -17.88 3.98
N GLU A 268 -12.36 -19.11 4.18
CA GLU A 268 -13.73 -19.49 3.94
C GLU A 268 -14.59 -18.84 5.03
N VAL A 269 -15.63 -18.13 4.62
CA VAL A 269 -16.87 -17.91 5.38
C VAL A 269 -18.03 -18.19 4.44
#